data_AF-A0A538KQ45-F1
#
_entry.id   AF-A0A538KQ45-F1
#
_cell.length_a   1.000
_cell.length_b   1.000
_cell.length_c   1.000
_cell.angle_alpha   90.00
_cell.angle_beta   90.00
_cell.angle_gamma   90.00
#
_symmetry.space_group_name_H-M   'P 1'
#
loop_
_entity.id
_entity.type
_entity.pdbx_description
1 polymer ?
#
loop_
_entity_poly.entity_id
_entity_poly.type
_entity_poly.pdbx_seq_one_letter_code
_entity_poly.pdbx_strand_id
1 'polypeptide(L)'
;MSAGGRRRTWIAATIAAAALGMGDASAGAKNTVNSFEGSCSLQGTVRFSPPATNAQQSLSVVYDATGACSGTLNGRTISNAPVTVHDSVRQVDGSCMRADTTKPGRGSITFADGTTIRFSFEFHFVAAAGTLSYNGQQSGTAHGTGSFATPRTPPDIAQQCAGAGVSETPLDISLVTDSPLVSKSAGS
;
A
#
# COMPACT_ATOMS: atom_id res chain seq x y z
N MET A 1 -81.57 -3.41 27.89
CA MET A 1 -82.57 -2.31 27.86
C MET A 1 -81.86 -1.00 28.13
N SER A 2 -82.06 -0.01 27.24
CA SER A 2 -81.88 1.48 27.30
C SER A 2 -81.26 2.11 28.56
N ALA A 3 -80.54 3.24 28.54
CA ALA A 3 -80.16 4.33 27.63
C ALA A 3 -79.12 5.18 28.43
N GLY A 4 -78.27 6.09 27.97
CA GLY A 4 -78.30 7.06 26.88
C GLY A 4 -77.95 8.46 27.43
N GLY A 5 -77.09 9.22 26.73
CA GLY A 5 -76.97 10.70 26.79
C GLY A 5 -75.91 11.28 27.76
N ARG A 6 -74.74 11.80 27.33
CA ARG A 6 -74.35 12.98 26.50
C ARG A 6 -74.22 14.32 27.26
N ARG A 7 -73.13 15.05 26.90
CA ARG A 7 -72.81 16.50 27.03
C ARG A 7 -71.97 16.87 28.26
N ARG A 8 -71.01 17.80 28.21
CA ARG A 8 -70.44 18.68 27.16
C ARG A 8 -69.08 19.22 27.67
N THR A 9 -68.24 19.55 26.71
CA THR A 9 -66.93 20.24 26.68
C THR A 9 -66.69 21.38 27.68
N TRP A 10 -65.45 21.49 28.18
CA TRP A 10 -64.73 22.75 28.40
C TRP A 10 -63.24 22.62 28.05
N ILE A 11 -62.71 23.72 27.54
CA ILE A 11 -61.40 23.99 26.92
C ILE A 11 -60.39 24.43 28.00
N ALA A 12 -59.10 24.10 27.87
CA ALA A 12 -57.98 25.07 27.90
C ALA A 12 -56.60 24.37 27.92
N ALA A 13 -55.68 24.97 27.17
CA ALA A 13 -54.32 24.55 26.90
C ALA A 13 -53.33 24.83 28.06
N THR A 14 -52.25 24.04 28.14
CA THR A 14 -50.95 24.51 28.62
C THR A 14 -49.80 23.70 28.02
N ILE A 15 -48.72 24.43 27.73
CA ILE A 15 -47.56 24.14 26.89
C ILE A 15 -46.45 23.41 27.68
N ALA A 16 -45.53 22.78 26.93
CA ALA A 16 -44.15 22.37 27.29
C ALA A 16 -43.98 20.89 27.70
N ALA A 17 -42.97 20.14 27.24
CA ALA A 17 -41.76 20.47 26.52
C ALA A 17 -41.38 19.31 25.58
N ALA A 18 -41.07 19.61 24.32
CA ALA A 18 -40.38 18.70 23.44
C ALA A 18 -38.91 18.65 23.86
N ALA A 19 -38.53 17.66 24.68
CA ALA A 19 -37.13 17.32 24.88
C ALA A 19 -36.68 16.51 23.65
N LEU A 20 -36.26 17.24 22.61
CA LEU A 20 -35.41 16.71 21.55
C LEU A 20 -34.08 16.35 22.20
N GLY A 21 -33.96 15.11 22.69
CA GLY A 21 -32.69 14.49 22.98
C GLY A 21 -31.94 14.37 21.66
N MET A 22 -31.12 15.38 21.35
CA MET A 22 -30.13 15.34 20.29
C MET A 22 -29.26 14.12 20.56
N GLY A 23 -29.44 13.08 19.76
CA GLY A 23 -28.48 12.00 19.72
C GLY A 23 -27.17 12.62 19.24
N ASP A 24 -26.24 12.81 20.17
CA ASP A 24 -24.82 12.92 19.85
C ASP A 24 -24.39 11.56 19.27
N ALA A 25 -24.82 11.30 18.03
CA ALA A 25 -24.05 10.48 17.13
C ALA A 25 -22.76 11.28 16.91
N SER A 26 -21.77 11.08 17.78
CA SER A 26 -20.40 11.34 17.40
C SER A 26 -20.26 10.58 16.08
N ALA A 27 -20.16 11.30 14.98
CA ALA A 27 -19.72 10.75 13.72
C ALA A 27 -18.27 10.32 13.98
N GLY A 28 -18.11 9.17 14.62
CA GLY A 28 -16.85 8.48 14.70
C GLY A 28 -16.48 8.29 13.25
N ALA A 29 -15.51 9.10 12.79
CA ALA A 29 -14.95 8.96 11.46
C ALA A 29 -14.55 7.48 11.35
N LYS A 30 -15.38 6.69 10.66
CA LYS A 30 -15.02 5.32 10.33
C LYS A 30 -13.76 5.49 9.52
N ASN A 31 -12.62 5.15 10.11
CA ASN A 31 -11.35 5.14 9.39
C ASN A 31 -11.59 4.28 8.16
N THR A 32 -11.73 4.92 7.00
CA THR A 32 -11.93 4.19 5.76
C THR A 32 -10.63 3.45 5.50
N VAL A 33 -10.72 2.15 5.24
CA VAL A 33 -9.56 1.31 4.96
C VAL A 33 -9.60 0.94 3.49
N ASN A 34 -8.42 0.87 2.88
CA ASN A 34 -8.24 0.30 1.56
C ASN A 34 -7.66 -1.10 1.70
N SER A 35 -8.18 -2.05 0.93
CA SER A 35 -7.69 -3.43 0.86
C SER A 35 -7.43 -3.86 -0.58
N PHE A 36 -6.35 -4.63 -0.77
CA PHE A 36 -6.05 -5.27 -2.04
C PHE A 36 -5.61 -6.72 -1.83
N GLU A 37 -6.20 -7.62 -2.61
CA GLU A 37 -5.86 -9.04 -2.69
C GLU A 37 -5.71 -9.41 -4.16
N GLY A 38 -4.56 -9.95 -4.57
CA GLY A 38 -4.30 -10.32 -5.94
C GLY A 38 -2.83 -10.39 -6.27
N SER A 39 -2.52 -10.14 -7.54
CA SER A 39 -1.15 -10.14 -8.05
C SER A 39 -0.86 -8.87 -8.85
N CYS A 40 0.42 -8.52 -8.90
CA CYS A 40 0.92 -7.39 -9.67
C CYS A 40 2.18 -7.78 -10.46
N SER A 41 2.31 -7.22 -11.66
CA SER A 41 3.53 -7.25 -12.46
C SER A 41 4.02 -5.81 -12.66
N LEU A 42 5.23 -5.54 -12.20
CA LEU A 42 5.79 -4.20 -12.06
C LEU A 42 7.12 -4.11 -12.80
N GLN A 43 7.31 -2.99 -13.51
CA GLN A 43 8.57 -2.63 -14.13
C GLN A 43 8.96 -1.24 -13.64
N GLY A 44 10.15 -1.14 -13.04
CA GLY A 44 10.61 0.10 -12.46
C GLY A 44 12.11 0.29 -12.56
N THR A 45 12.56 1.32 -11.85
CA THR A 45 13.96 1.69 -11.70
C THR A 45 14.24 1.84 -10.21
N VAL A 46 15.28 1.17 -9.75
CA VAL A 46 15.80 1.37 -8.40
C VAL A 46 16.91 2.41 -8.44
N ARG A 47 16.99 3.24 -7.40
CA ARG A 47 18.03 4.25 -7.18
C ARG A 47 18.74 3.96 -5.87
N PHE A 48 20.06 4.01 -5.89
CA PHE A 48 20.92 3.75 -4.73
C PHE A 48 21.63 5.02 -4.29
N SER A 49 21.69 5.25 -2.98
CA SER A 49 22.46 6.33 -2.38
C SER A 49 23.17 5.84 -1.12
N PRO A 50 24.52 5.80 -1.08
CA PRO A 50 25.45 6.06 -2.20
C PRO A 50 25.29 5.05 -3.35
N PRO A 51 25.97 5.24 -4.50
CA PRO A 51 25.97 4.25 -5.58
C PRO A 51 26.44 2.87 -5.09
N ALA A 52 25.76 1.81 -5.54
CA ALA A 52 26.07 0.44 -5.15
C ALA A 52 27.36 -0.04 -5.83
N THR A 53 28.32 -0.52 -5.07
CA THR A 53 29.59 -1.09 -5.56
C THR A 53 29.67 -2.59 -5.21
N ASN A 54 30.76 -3.25 -5.56
CA ASN A 54 31.04 -4.61 -5.10
C ASN A 54 31.34 -4.70 -3.59
N ALA A 55 31.58 -3.58 -2.91
CA ALA A 55 31.78 -3.56 -1.48
C ALA A 55 30.45 -3.44 -0.75
N GLN A 56 30.29 -4.25 0.30
CA GLN A 56 29.15 -4.20 1.20
C GLN A 56 29.16 -2.88 1.99
N GLN A 57 28.06 -2.15 1.96
CA GLN A 57 27.95 -0.82 2.57
C GLN A 57 26.50 -0.48 2.94
N SER A 58 26.32 0.56 3.75
CA SER A 58 24.98 1.06 4.04
C SER A 58 24.42 1.86 2.86
N LEU A 59 23.24 1.49 2.38
CA LEU A 59 22.53 2.14 1.28
C LEU A 59 21.16 2.67 1.73
N SER A 60 20.73 3.74 1.07
CA SER A 60 19.33 4.09 0.89
C SER A 60 18.89 3.67 -0.51
N VAL A 61 17.66 3.18 -0.61
CA VAL A 61 17.07 2.67 -1.84
C VAL A 61 15.71 3.32 -2.05
N VAL A 62 15.49 3.79 -3.27
CA VAL A 62 14.17 4.22 -3.76
C VAL A 62 13.85 3.40 -5.00
N TYR A 63 12.64 2.85 -5.07
CA TYR A 63 12.16 2.16 -6.26
C TYR A 63 10.85 2.79 -6.71
N ASP A 64 10.85 3.26 -7.95
CA ASP A 64 9.67 3.80 -8.63
C ASP A 64 9.32 2.87 -9.78
N ALA A 65 8.06 2.47 -9.87
CA ALA A 65 7.60 1.54 -10.89
C ALA A 65 6.20 1.84 -11.39
N THR A 66 5.91 1.27 -12.56
CA THR A 66 4.57 1.19 -13.11
C THR A 66 4.26 -0.25 -13.45
N GLY A 67 2.97 -0.58 -13.53
CA GLY A 67 2.58 -1.94 -13.86
C GLY A 67 1.08 -2.13 -13.86
N ALA A 68 0.68 -3.38 -13.72
CA ALA A 68 -0.72 -3.76 -13.64
C ALA A 68 -0.95 -4.75 -12.51
N CYS A 69 -2.10 -4.63 -11.86
CA CYS A 69 -2.56 -5.56 -10.84
C CYS A 69 -3.92 -6.16 -11.22
N SER A 70 -4.14 -7.41 -10.82
CA SER A 70 -5.41 -8.12 -10.98
C SER A 70 -5.80 -8.75 -9.65
N GLY A 71 -7.10 -8.82 -9.35
CA GLY A 71 -7.62 -9.38 -8.10
C GLY A 71 -8.83 -8.61 -7.59
N THR A 72 -8.85 -8.32 -6.29
CA THR A 72 -9.93 -7.61 -5.60
C THR A 72 -9.39 -6.37 -4.91
N LEU A 73 -9.94 -5.20 -5.25
CA LEU A 73 -9.64 -3.90 -4.64
C LEU A 73 -10.90 -3.40 -3.92
N ASN A 74 -10.84 -3.25 -2.61
CA ASN A 74 -11.98 -2.80 -1.78
C ASN A 74 -13.27 -3.62 -2.04
N GLY A 75 -13.13 -4.93 -2.23
CA GLY A 75 -14.24 -5.85 -2.53
C GLY A 75 -14.70 -5.86 -4.00
N ARG A 76 -14.15 -4.98 -4.85
CA ARG A 76 -14.43 -4.95 -6.29
C ARG A 76 -13.37 -5.72 -7.07
N THR A 77 -13.80 -6.63 -7.93
CA THR A 77 -12.90 -7.31 -8.88
C THR A 77 -12.29 -6.32 -9.86
N ILE A 78 -10.98 -6.41 -10.04
CA ILE A 78 -10.20 -5.65 -10.99
C ILE A 78 -9.37 -6.59 -11.86
N SER A 79 -9.15 -6.22 -13.12
CA SER A 79 -8.34 -6.97 -14.07
C SER A 79 -7.42 -6.02 -14.81
N ASN A 80 -6.12 -6.33 -14.79
CA ASN A 80 -5.05 -5.54 -15.39
C ASN A 80 -5.19 -4.03 -15.10
N ALA A 81 -5.58 -3.71 -13.86
CA ALA A 81 -5.74 -2.33 -13.43
C ALA A 81 -4.35 -1.67 -13.36
N PRO A 82 -4.15 -0.52 -14.04
CA PRO A 82 -2.87 0.16 -14.02
C PRO A 82 -2.55 0.69 -12.62
N VAL A 83 -1.29 0.58 -12.24
CA VAL A 83 -0.77 1.04 -10.95
C VAL A 83 0.56 1.77 -11.09
N THR A 84 0.83 2.65 -10.13
CA THR A 84 2.15 3.19 -9.84
C THR A 84 2.60 2.73 -8.47
N VAL A 85 3.89 2.43 -8.33
CA VAL A 85 4.50 1.98 -7.07
C VAL A 85 5.63 2.92 -6.70
N HIS A 86 5.71 3.22 -5.40
CA HIS A 86 6.83 3.94 -4.79
C HIS A 86 7.23 3.24 -3.50
N ASP A 87 8.48 2.80 -3.45
CA ASP A 87 9.09 2.12 -2.32
C ASP A 87 10.35 2.89 -1.88
N SER A 88 10.55 2.98 -0.56
CA SER A 88 11.74 3.62 0.01
C SER A 88 12.22 2.92 1.28
N VAL A 89 13.53 2.78 1.39
CA VAL A 89 14.20 2.27 2.60
C VAL A 89 15.53 2.99 2.78
N ARG A 90 15.83 3.38 4.03
CA ARG A 90 17.04 4.17 4.36
C ARG A 90 18.17 3.35 4.96
N GLN A 91 17.90 2.09 5.31
CA GLN A 91 18.84 1.22 6.02
C GLN A 91 18.89 -0.15 5.35
N VAL A 92 19.65 -0.19 4.25
CA VAL A 92 19.99 -1.42 3.54
C VAL A 92 21.46 -1.71 3.80
N ASP A 93 21.78 -2.96 4.09
CA ASP A 93 23.13 -3.47 3.96
C ASP A 93 23.26 -4.01 2.54
N GLY A 94 23.90 -3.26 1.63
CA GLY A 94 23.89 -3.56 0.20
C GLY A 94 25.23 -3.44 -0.52
N SER A 95 25.35 -4.24 -1.58
CA SER A 95 26.36 -4.22 -2.64
C SER A 95 25.70 -4.68 -3.94
N CYS A 96 26.43 -4.64 -5.05
CA CYS A 96 25.98 -5.25 -6.30
C CYS A 96 25.81 -6.78 -6.23
N MET A 97 26.46 -7.44 -5.27
CA MET A 97 26.43 -8.90 -5.14
C MET A 97 25.36 -9.38 -4.18
N ARG A 98 24.97 -8.55 -3.21
CA ARG A 98 24.00 -8.90 -2.18
C ARG A 98 23.42 -7.65 -1.57
N ALA A 99 22.12 -7.64 -1.32
CA ALA A 99 21.50 -6.58 -0.54
C ALA A 99 20.39 -7.10 0.37
N ASP A 100 20.36 -6.59 1.59
CA ASP A 100 19.38 -6.93 2.61
C ASP A 100 18.83 -5.65 3.25
N THR A 101 17.52 -5.59 3.44
CA THR A 101 16.96 -4.60 4.36
C THR A 101 17.39 -4.95 5.79
N THR A 102 17.98 -3.99 6.50
CA THR A 102 18.27 -4.16 7.95
C THR A 102 17.13 -3.68 8.84
N LYS A 103 16.21 -2.91 8.25
CA LYS A 103 14.89 -2.57 8.80
C LYS A 103 13.88 -2.51 7.66
N PRO A 104 12.58 -2.74 7.95
CA PRO A 104 11.55 -2.62 6.94
C PRO A 104 11.55 -1.26 6.24
N GLY A 105 11.47 -1.31 4.91
CA GLY A 105 11.12 -0.17 4.07
C GLY A 105 9.64 0.17 4.15
N ARG A 106 9.26 1.24 3.46
CA ARG A 106 7.87 1.68 3.32
C ARG A 106 7.55 1.84 1.85
N GLY A 107 6.38 1.35 1.47
CA GLY A 107 5.95 1.36 0.09
C GLY A 107 4.47 1.68 -0.07
N SER A 108 4.10 1.93 -1.31
CA SER A 108 2.70 2.13 -1.68
C SER A 108 2.44 1.69 -3.12
N ILE A 109 1.29 1.04 -3.33
CA ILE A 109 0.69 0.81 -4.64
C ILE A 109 -0.48 1.79 -4.77
N THR A 110 -0.48 2.59 -5.82
CA THR A 110 -1.56 3.54 -6.14
C THR A 110 -2.24 3.10 -7.43
N PHE A 111 -3.54 2.86 -7.35
CA PHE A 111 -4.39 2.54 -8.49
C PHE A 111 -4.85 3.80 -9.21
N ALA A 112 -5.22 3.69 -10.49
CA ALA A 112 -5.65 4.83 -11.29
C ALA A 112 -6.89 5.58 -10.75
N ASP A 113 -7.72 4.94 -9.92
CA ASP A 113 -8.84 5.61 -9.24
C ASP A 113 -8.42 6.39 -7.98
N GLY A 114 -7.12 6.48 -7.69
CA GLY A 114 -6.56 7.17 -6.53
C GLY A 114 -6.49 6.28 -5.27
N THR A 115 -7.05 5.07 -5.30
CA THR A 115 -6.95 4.14 -4.17
C THR A 115 -5.48 3.81 -3.93
N THR A 116 -5.02 3.98 -2.69
CA THR A 116 -3.64 3.70 -2.28
C THR A 116 -3.61 2.59 -1.24
N ILE A 117 -2.76 1.59 -1.45
CA ILE A 117 -2.44 0.53 -0.51
C ILE A 117 -1.02 0.77 0.02
N ARG A 118 -0.91 1.08 1.31
CA ARG A 118 0.38 1.30 1.99
C ARG A 118 0.84 0.04 2.72
N PHE A 119 2.13 -0.22 2.67
CA PHE A 119 2.74 -1.39 3.30
C PHE A 119 4.15 -1.07 3.81
N SER A 120 4.65 -1.92 4.70
CA SER A 120 6.09 -2.08 4.91
C SER A 120 6.60 -3.26 4.09
N PHE A 121 7.87 -3.25 3.73
CA PHE A 121 8.49 -4.35 3.01
C PHE A 121 9.90 -4.64 3.50
N GLU A 122 10.34 -5.86 3.29
CA GLU A 122 11.72 -6.31 3.47
C GLU A 122 12.16 -7.04 2.20
N PHE A 123 13.46 -7.03 1.91
CA PHE A 123 13.99 -7.78 0.77
C PHE A 123 15.29 -8.49 1.12
N HIS A 124 15.55 -9.54 0.34
CA HIS A 124 16.82 -10.24 0.27
C HIS A 124 17.17 -10.45 -1.21
N PHE A 125 18.25 -9.82 -1.67
CA PHE A 125 18.77 -9.97 -3.02
C PHE A 125 20.15 -10.63 -3.01
N VAL A 126 20.35 -11.55 -3.96
CA VAL A 126 21.64 -12.16 -4.26
C VAL A 126 21.86 -12.08 -5.77
N ALA A 127 22.98 -11.45 -6.15
CA ALA A 127 23.26 -11.08 -7.53
C ALA A 127 22.06 -10.37 -8.17
N ALA A 128 21.56 -10.89 -9.29
CA ALA A 128 20.50 -10.26 -10.06
C ALA A 128 19.08 -10.59 -9.60
N ALA A 129 18.88 -11.46 -8.60
CA ALA A 129 17.55 -11.90 -8.19
C ALA A 129 17.33 -11.74 -6.68
N GLY A 130 16.07 -11.56 -6.28
CA GLY A 130 15.74 -11.43 -4.87
C GLY A 130 14.29 -11.77 -4.57
N THR A 131 14.02 -11.90 -3.28
CA THR A 131 12.68 -12.05 -2.73
C THR A 131 12.32 -10.82 -1.90
N LEU A 132 11.02 -10.54 -1.86
CA LEU A 132 10.44 -9.45 -1.09
C LEU A 132 9.29 -9.98 -0.25
N SER A 133 9.17 -9.45 0.97
CA SER A 133 8.05 -9.70 1.88
C SER A 133 7.37 -8.38 2.17
N TYR A 134 6.04 -8.37 2.17
CA TYR A 134 5.25 -7.16 2.37
C TYR A 134 4.24 -7.37 3.49
N ASN A 135 4.01 -6.32 4.28
CA ASN A 135 3.01 -6.30 5.33
C ASN A 135 2.14 -5.06 5.16
N GLY A 136 0.82 -5.25 5.04
CA GLY A 136 -0.11 -4.12 4.97
C GLY A 136 -0.02 -3.27 6.24
N GLN A 137 -0.20 -1.95 6.12
CA GLN A 137 -0.07 -1.03 7.25
C GLN A 137 -1.03 -1.34 8.42
N GLN A 138 -2.13 -2.04 8.16
CA GLN A 138 -3.08 -2.51 9.17
C GLN A 138 -3.03 -4.02 9.34
N SER A 139 -3.09 -4.76 8.23
CA SER A 139 -3.07 -6.23 8.25
C SER A 139 -2.74 -6.79 6.86
N GLY A 140 -2.54 -8.11 6.81
CA GLY A 140 -2.32 -8.87 5.59
C GLY A 140 -0.88 -8.86 5.12
N THR A 141 -0.56 -9.83 4.28
CA THR A 141 0.79 -10.08 3.79
C THR A 141 0.80 -10.33 2.30
N ALA A 142 1.94 -10.05 1.68
CA ALA A 142 2.24 -10.46 0.33
C ALA A 142 3.71 -10.87 0.24
N HIS A 143 4.03 -11.59 -0.81
CA HIS A 143 5.40 -11.90 -1.18
C HIS A 143 5.65 -11.48 -2.62
N GLY A 144 6.91 -11.34 -2.99
CA GLY A 144 7.30 -11.04 -4.36
C GLY A 144 8.69 -11.52 -4.71
N THR A 145 8.97 -11.49 -5.99
CA THR A 145 10.29 -11.77 -6.57
C THR A 145 10.73 -10.57 -7.40
N GLY A 146 12.00 -10.23 -7.30
CA GLY A 146 12.62 -9.14 -8.06
C GLY A 146 13.74 -9.66 -8.96
N SER A 147 13.91 -9.05 -10.14
CA SER A 147 14.99 -9.35 -11.07
C SER A 147 15.62 -8.08 -11.64
N PHE A 148 16.93 -7.97 -11.48
CA PHE A 148 17.81 -7.04 -12.22
C PHE A 148 18.22 -7.61 -13.58
N ALA A 149 17.94 -8.87 -13.88
CA ALA A 149 18.22 -9.48 -15.19
C ALA A 149 17.03 -9.24 -16.13
N THR A 150 16.91 -8.00 -16.62
CA THR A 150 15.81 -7.56 -17.49
C THR A 150 16.37 -7.15 -18.87
N PRO A 151 15.56 -7.13 -19.94
CA PRO A 151 15.98 -6.56 -21.22
C PRO A 151 16.38 -5.08 -21.15
N ARG A 152 15.98 -4.38 -20.08
CA ARG A 152 16.29 -2.96 -19.85
C ARG A 152 17.65 -2.77 -19.19
N THR A 153 18.22 -3.83 -18.61
CA THR A 153 19.44 -3.75 -17.79
C THR A 153 20.65 -3.46 -18.67
N PRO A 154 21.40 -2.37 -18.41
CA PRO A 154 22.59 -2.04 -19.18
C PRO A 154 23.67 -3.13 -19.08
N PRO A 155 24.41 -3.41 -20.17
CA PRO A 155 25.44 -4.44 -20.16
C PRO A 155 26.69 -4.06 -19.33
N ASP A 156 26.84 -2.78 -18.96
CA ASP A 156 28.00 -2.24 -18.24
C ASP A 156 27.83 -2.21 -16.71
N ILE A 157 26.70 -2.70 -16.18
CA ILE A 157 26.43 -2.75 -14.72
C ILE A 157 27.58 -3.42 -13.95
N ALA A 158 28.12 -4.53 -14.46
CA ALA A 158 29.24 -5.22 -13.82
C ALA A 158 30.50 -4.35 -13.73
N GLN A 159 30.78 -3.55 -14.76
CA GLN A 159 31.90 -2.62 -14.77
C GLN A 159 31.66 -1.45 -13.81
N GLN A 160 30.45 -0.90 -13.76
CA GLN A 160 30.09 0.16 -12.83
C GLN A 160 30.25 -0.28 -11.37
N CYS A 161 29.79 -1.50 -11.04
CA CYS A 161 29.94 -2.10 -9.71
C CYS A 161 31.39 -2.24 -9.25
N ALA A 162 32.30 -2.52 -10.18
CA ALA A 162 33.74 -2.61 -9.90
C ALA A 162 34.44 -1.24 -9.80
N GLY A 163 33.75 -0.15 -10.19
CA GLY A 163 34.27 1.21 -10.21
C GLY A 163 33.52 2.15 -9.26
N ALA A 164 32.96 3.23 -9.81
CA ALA A 164 32.27 4.27 -9.04
C ALA A 164 30.93 3.84 -8.43
N GLY A 165 30.41 2.69 -8.83
CA GLY A 165 29.14 2.14 -8.39
C GLY A 165 27.96 2.50 -9.31
N VAL A 166 26.88 1.75 -9.14
CA VAL A 166 25.61 1.90 -9.86
C VAL A 166 24.70 2.82 -9.05
N SER A 167 24.33 3.96 -9.63
CA SER A 167 23.41 4.91 -8.97
C SER A 167 21.94 4.56 -9.22
N GLU A 168 21.65 3.93 -10.36
CA GLU A 168 20.31 3.46 -10.71
C GLU A 168 20.39 2.27 -11.67
N THR A 169 19.40 1.38 -11.61
CA THR A 169 19.28 0.27 -12.54
C THR A 169 17.82 -0.20 -12.66
N PRO A 170 17.39 -0.78 -13.79
CA PRO A 170 16.07 -1.39 -13.91
C PRO A 170 15.87 -2.57 -12.97
N LEU A 171 14.68 -2.68 -12.39
CA LEU A 171 14.24 -3.80 -11.57
C LEU A 171 12.79 -4.15 -11.91
N ASP A 172 12.54 -5.41 -12.25
CA ASP A 172 11.21 -5.96 -12.46
C ASP A 172 10.78 -6.73 -11.21
N ILE A 173 9.52 -6.54 -10.78
CA ILE A 173 8.96 -7.21 -9.60
C ILE A 173 7.65 -7.90 -9.96
N SER A 174 7.48 -9.12 -9.49
CA SER A 174 6.18 -9.79 -9.38
C SER A 174 5.77 -9.85 -7.91
N LEU A 175 4.52 -9.51 -7.60
CA LEU A 175 3.97 -9.54 -6.25
C LEU A 175 2.69 -10.38 -6.23
N VAL A 176 2.48 -11.15 -5.17
CA VAL A 176 1.25 -11.92 -4.91
C VAL A 176 0.88 -11.77 -3.44
N THR A 177 -0.37 -11.41 -3.15
CA THR A 177 -0.88 -11.35 -1.78
C THR A 177 -1.18 -12.75 -1.25
N ASP A 178 -0.73 -13.04 -0.03
CA ASP A 178 -1.16 -14.25 0.71
C ASP A 178 -2.51 -14.02 1.40
N SER A 179 -2.74 -12.77 1.79
CA SER A 179 -3.98 -12.26 2.37
C SER A 179 -4.12 -10.78 2.01
N PRO A 180 -5.34 -10.20 2.05
CA PRO A 180 -5.55 -8.81 1.60
C PRO A 180 -4.64 -7.83 2.34
N LEU A 181 -3.80 -7.10 1.61
CA LEU A 181 -3.03 -5.98 2.15
C LEU A 181 -4.00 -4.86 2.52
N VAL A 182 -4.10 -4.54 3.82
CA VAL A 182 -4.99 -3.50 4.33
C VAL A 182 -4.19 -2.30 4.82
N SER A 183 -4.64 -1.10 4.45
CA SER A 183 -4.07 0.16 4.92
C SER A 183 -5.14 1.21 5.19
N LYS A 184 -4.79 2.25 5.95
CA LYS A 184 -5.69 3.39 6.13
C LYS A 184 -5.81 4.15 4.81
N SER A 185 -7.03 4.54 4.46
CA SER A 185 -7.23 5.52 3.40
C SER A 185 -6.49 6.82 3.79
N ALA A 186 -6.03 7.58 2.79
CA ALA A 186 -5.73 8.96 3.07
C ALA A 186 -7.08 9.65 3.36
N GLY A 187 -7.28 10.08 4.61
CA GLY A 187 -8.43 10.91 4.96
C GLY A 187 -8.47 12.13 4.03
N SER A 188 -9.63 12.37 3.45
CA SER A 188 -9.94 13.49 2.56
C SER A 188 -9.71 14.84 3.24
#